data_AF-A0A4R2FTT6-F1
#
_entry.id   AF-A0A4R2FTT6-F1
#
_cell.length_a   1.000
_cell.length_b   1.000
_cell.length_c   1.000
_cell.angle_alpha   90.00
_cell.angle_beta   90.00
_cell.angle_gamma   90.00
#
_symmetry.space_group_name_H-M   'P 1'
#
loop_
_entity.id
_entity.type
_entity.pdbx_description
1 polymer ?
#
loop_
_entity_poly.entity_id
_entity_poly.type
_entity_poly.pdbx_seq_one_letter_code
_entity_poly.pdbx_strand_id
1 'polypeptide(L)'
;MQIIYGYCREDEAASLLGHFVEQGDFVSVKELGTVGREHMAFAALLPFTGHLAFPFCWKGVHLVAVQKQAQSVNRLTLPTSNNACKKRYRKLKNTIISAQNWKQHVSRNRGLKYAKSSMFS
;
A
#
# COMPACT_ATOMS: atom_id res chain seq x y z
N MET A 1 1.38 4.29 -11.31
CA MET A 1 1.43 3.23 -10.28
C MET A 1 0.48 3.56 -9.14
N GLN A 2 -0.15 2.55 -8.55
CA GLN A 2 -1.01 2.71 -7.36
C GLN A 2 -0.62 1.72 -6.28
N ILE A 3 -0.83 2.09 -5.02
CA ILE A 3 -0.65 1.18 -3.88
C ILE A 3 -1.99 0.57 -3.53
N ILE A 4 -2.04 -0.74 -3.43
CA ILE A 4 -3.20 -1.48 -2.92
C ILE A 4 -2.85 -2.18 -1.62
N TYR A 5 -3.88 -2.39 -0.79
CA TYR A 5 -3.81 -3.19 0.42
C TYR A 5 -4.57 -4.48 0.22
N GLY A 6 -4.04 -5.55 0.79
CA GLY A 6 -4.65 -6.87 0.73
C GLY A 6 -4.19 -7.77 1.86
N TYR A 7 -4.71 -8.98 1.88
CA TYR A 7 -4.26 -10.06 2.74
C TYR A 7 -4.33 -11.41 2.01
N CYS A 8 -3.54 -12.37 2.47
CA CYS A 8 -3.53 -13.75 2.00
C CYS A 8 -3.17 -14.66 3.18
N ARG A 9 -3.29 -15.98 3.02
CA ARG A 9 -2.87 -16.90 4.08
C ARG A 9 -1.36 -16.79 4.31
N GLU A 10 -0.95 -16.84 5.57
CA GLU A 10 0.44 -16.63 5.98
C GLU A 10 1.38 -17.73 5.47
N ASP A 11 0.91 -18.98 5.42
CA ASP A 11 1.63 -20.14 4.91
C ASP A 11 1.93 -20.08 3.39
N GLU A 12 1.07 -19.41 2.63
CA GLU A 12 1.19 -19.27 1.17
C GLU A 12 1.77 -17.92 0.73
N ALA A 13 1.90 -16.96 1.66
CA ALA A 13 2.16 -15.56 1.35
C ALA A 13 3.44 -15.34 0.54
N ALA A 14 4.55 -15.97 0.93
CA ALA A 14 5.84 -15.77 0.27
C ALA A 14 5.81 -16.24 -1.19
N SER A 15 5.31 -17.45 -1.42
CA SER A 15 5.21 -18.06 -2.75
C SER A 15 4.23 -17.32 -3.65
N LEU A 16 3.02 -17.03 -3.16
CA LEU A 16 1.98 -16.33 -3.93
C LEU A 16 2.45 -14.94 -4.33
N LEU A 17 2.88 -14.12 -3.36
CA LEU A 17 3.25 -12.74 -3.62
C LEU A 17 4.52 -12.64 -4.47
N GLY A 18 5.46 -13.57 -4.32
CA GLY A 18 6.63 -13.70 -5.20
C GLY A 18 6.21 -13.94 -6.65
N HIS A 19 5.31 -14.90 -6.88
CA HIS A 19 4.80 -15.22 -8.21
C HIS A 19 4.07 -14.04 -8.87
N PHE A 20 3.26 -13.27 -8.13
CA PHE A 20 2.65 -12.04 -8.66
C PHE A 20 3.68 -10.99 -9.09
N VAL A 21 4.83 -10.91 -8.41
CA VAL A 21 5.92 -10.01 -8.81
C VAL A 21 6.63 -10.53 -10.05
N GLU A 22 6.91 -11.83 -10.12
CA GLU A 22 7.57 -12.47 -11.27
C GLU A 22 6.73 -12.38 -12.55
N GLN A 23 5.40 -12.51 -12.44
CA GLN A 23 4.47 -12.36 -13.58
C GLN A 23 4.27 -10.91 -14.01
N GLY A 24 4.76 -9.93 -13.23
CA GLY A 24 4.58 -8.51 -13.51
C GLY A 24 3.21 -7.94 -13.12
N ASP A 25 2.36 -8.74 -12.46
CA ASP A 25 1.08 -8.29 -11.92
C ASP A 25 1.30 -7.21 -10.84
N PHE A 26 2.31 -7.43 -9.99
CA PHE A 26 2.79 -6.47 -9.00
C PHE A 26 4.21 -6.01 -9.36
N VAL A 27 4.46 -4.71 -9.23
CA VAL A 27 5.82 -4.15 -9.31
C VAL A 27 6.64 -4.54 -8.09
N SER A 28 6.01 -4.53 -6.91
CA SER A 28 6.66 -4.85 -5.64
C SER A 28 5.62 -5.08 -4.55
N VAL A 29 6.00 -5.84 -3.53
CA VAL A 29 5.15 -6.15 -2.37
C VAL A 29 5.88 -5.80 -1.08
N LYS A 30 5.11 -5.45 -0.05
CA LYS A 30 5.60 -5.15 1.30
C LYS A 30 4.62 -5.75 2.29
N GLU A 31 5.13 -6.65 3.12
CA GLU A 31 4.42 -7.15 4.29
C GLU A 31 4.13 -6.04 5.30
N LEU A 32 2.92 -6.06 5.86
CA LEU A 32 2.48 -5.18 6.93
C LEU A 32 2.33 -5.92 8.26
N GLY A 33 2.14 -7.23 8.21
CA GLY A 33 2.11 -8.15 9.36
C GLY A 33 0.80 -8.92 9.45
N THR A 34 0.66 -9.67 10.53
CA THR A 34 -0.42 -10.62 10.72
C THR A 34 -1.78 -9.96 11.00
N VAL A 35 -2.83 -10.59 10.48
CA VAL A 35 -4.23 -10.23 10.68
C VAL A 35 -5.05 -11.51 10.91
N GLY A 36 -5.78 -11.57 12.02
CA GLY A 36 -6.43 -12.82 12.42
C GLY A 36 -5.39 -13.84 12.92
N ARG A 37 -5.69 -15.14 12.77
CA ARG A 37 -4.81 -16.23 13.20
C ARG A 37 -3.90 -16.79 12.11
N GLU A 38 -4.29 -16.64 10.85
CA GLU A 38 -3.69 -17.39 9.73
C GLU A 38 -3.41 -16.53 8.49
N HIS A 39 -3.60 -15.20 8.57
CA HIS A 39 -3.46 -14.33 7.40
C HIS A 39 -2.39 -13.26 7.61
N MET A 40 -1.69 -12.94 6.53
CA MET A 40 -0.72 -11.86 6.46
C MET A 40 -1.26 -10.74 5.58
N ALA A 41 -1.30 -9.52 6.13
CA ALA A 41 -1.67 -8.33 5.39
C ALA A 41 -0.45 -7.71 4.72
N PHE A 42 -0.61 -7.28 3.47
CA PHE A 42 0.44 -6.70 2.66
C PHE A 42 -0.04 -5.42 1.96
N ALA A 43 0.93 -4.66 1.45
CA ALA A 43 0.72 -3.63 0.44
C ALA A 43 1.44 -4.04 -0.85
N ALA A 44 0.80 -3.85 -1.99
CA ALA A 44 1.40 -4.10 -3.30
C ALA A 44 1.39 -2.81 -4.13
N LEU A 45 2.44 -2.63 -4.92
CA LEU A 45 2.55 -1.56 -5.91
C LEU A 45 2.15 -2.13 -7.26
N LEU A 46 1.12 -1.58 -7.88
CA LEU A 46 0.66 -1.98 -9.21
C LEU A 46 1.23 -1.03 -10.27
N PRO A 47 1.55 -1.54 -11.48
CA PRO A 47 2.05 -0.72 -12.57
C PRO A 47 0.98 0.26 -13.07
N PHE A 48 -0.28 -0.16 -13.04
CA PHE A 48 -1.46 0.54 -13.57
C PHE A 48 -2.25 1.33 -12.52
N THR A 49 -3.02 2.34 -12.94
CA THR A 49 -3.81 3.26 -12.09
C THR A 49 -5.30 3.30 -12.46
N GLY A 50 -5.87 2.20 -12.95
CA GLY A 50 -7.31 2.16 -13.22
C GLY A 50 -8.14 1.83 -12.00
N HIS A 51 -9.45 1.94 -12.20
CA HIS A 51 -10.43 1.65 -11.18
C HIS A 51 -10.53 0.14 -10.96
N LEU A 52 -10.20 -0.32 -9.76
CA LEU A 52 -10.42 -1.67 -9.30
C LEU A 52 -11.63 -1.66 -8.36
N ALA A 53 -12.54 -2.62 -8.54
CA ALA A 53 -13.61 -2.86 -7.57
C ALA A 53 -13.03 -3.57 -6.34
N PHE A 54 -13.47 -3.19 -5.15
CA PHE A 54 -13.03 -3.79 -3.89
C PHE A 54 -14.23 -4.11 -3.01
N PRO A 55 -14.18 -5.22 -2.23
CA PRO A 55 -13.10 -6.21 -2.19
C PRO A 55 -13.09 -7.10 -3.45
N PHE A 56 -11.90 -7.59 -3.83
CA PHE A 56 -11.73 -8.52 -4.95
C PHE A 56 -10.73 -9.61 -4.57
N CYS A 57 -11.08 -10.88 -4.83
CA CYS A 57 -10.22 -12.02 -4.57
C CYS A 57 -9.61 -12.53 -5.88
N TRP A 58 -8.30 -12.77 -5.86
CA TRP A 58 -7.57 -13.29 -7.00
C TRP A 58 -6.55 -14.34 -6.57
N LYS A 59 -6.77 -15.60 -6.98
CA LYS A 59 -5.85 -16.72 -6.71
C LYS A 59 -5.39 -16.79 -5.24
N GLY A 60 -6.33 -16.68 -4.30
CA GLY A 60 -6.04 -16.72 -2.85
C GLY A 60 -5.58 -15.39 -2.23
N VAL A 61 -5.42 -14.35 -3.02
CA VAL A 61 -5.09 -13.00 -2.56
C VAL A 61 -6.34 -12.13 -2.50
N HIS A 62 -6.64 -11.60 -1.32
CA HIS A 62 -7.77 -10.70 -1.10
C HIS A 62 -7.29 -9.25 -1.17
N LEU A 63 -7.66 -8.54 -2.23
CA LEU A 63 -7.42 -7.12 -2.38
C LEU A 63 -8.60 -6.35 -1.81
N VAL A 64 -8.34 -5.43 -0.87
CA VAL A 64 -9.40 -4.84 -0.04
C VAL A 64 -9.55 -3.33 -0.22
N ALA A 65 -8.48 -2.63 -0.60
CA ALA A 65 -8.55 -1.18 -0.79
C ALA A 65 -7.37 -0.64 -1.61
N VAL A 66 -7.65 0.35 -2.47
CA VAL A 66 -6.61 1.26 -2.99
C VAL A 66 -6.24 2.28 -1.92
N GLN A 67 -4.95 2.59 -1.83
CA GLN A 67 -4.48 3.74 -1.09
C GLN A 67 -4.95 5.04 -1.76
N LYS A 68 -6.02 5.64 -1.21
CA LYS A 68 -6.39 7.02 -1.55
C LYS A 68 -5.22 7.94 -1.16
N GLN A 69 -4.71 8.70 -2.13
CA GLN A 69 -3.57 9.59 -1.93
C GLN A 69 -3.95 10.64 -0.86
N ALA A 70 -3.34 10.55 0.32
CA ALA A 70 -3.77 11.34 1.47
C ALA A 70 -3.14 12.74 1.53
N GLN A 71 -2.21 13.08 0.63
CA GLN A 71 -1.43 14.32 0.71
C GLN A 71 -1.66 15.17 -0.53
N SER A 72 -2.64 16.08 -0.46
CA SER A 72 -2.63 17.26 -1.33
C SER A 72 -1.56 18.22 -0.83
N VAL A 73 -0.61 18.55 -1.71
CA VAL A 73 0.41 19.58 -1.46
C VAL A 73 -0.21 20.91 -1.01
N ASN A 74 -1.40 21.21 -1.52
CA ASN A 74 -2.13 22.47 -1.30
C ASN A 74 -2.55 22.72 0.16
N ARG A 75 -2.37 21.76 1.08
CA ARG A 75 -2.68 21.93 2.53
C ARG A 75 -1.43 22.02 3.42
N LEU A 76 -0.23 22.09 2.84
CA LEU A 76 0.99 22.25 3.64
C LEU A 76 1.08 23.71 4.11
N THR A 77 0.85 23.93 5.41
CA THR A 77 1.05 25.21 6.08
C THR A 77 2.44 25.79 5.81
N LEU A 78 2.55 27.12 5.80
CA LEU A 78 3.83 27.79 5.61
C LEU A 78 4.81 27.30 6.69
N PRO A 79 6.03 26.87 6.32
CA PRO A 79 6.98 26.36 7.30
C PRO A 79 7.44 27.50 8.21
N THR A 80 7.35 27.29 9.53
CA THR A 80 7.76 28.27 10.55
C THR A 80 9.25 28.20 10.91
N SER A 81 10.01 27.27 10.32
CA SER A 81 11.45 27.08 10.59
C SER A 81 12.18 26.44 9.42
N ASN A 82 13.51 26.52 9.41
CA ASN A 82 14.36 25.85 8.43
C ASN A 82 14.17 24.32 8.43
N ASN A 83 13.94 23.71 9.60
CA ASN A 83 13.65 22.28 9.71
C ASN A 83 12.28 21.94 9.11
N ALA A 84 11.28 22.79 9.34
CA ALA A 84 9.97 22.65 8.69
C ALA A 84 10.07 22.81 7.17
N CYS A 85 10.92 23.73 6.69
CA CYS A 85 11.18 23.93 5.26
C CYS A 85 11.82 22.69 4.62
N LYS A 86 12.88 22.13 5.23
CA LYS A 86 13.49 20.86 4.77
C LYS A 86 12.49 19.71 4.75
N LYS A 87 11.63 19.59 5.78
CA LYS A 87 10.58 18.57 5.84
C LYS A 87 9.54 18.76 4.74
N ARG A 88 9.13 20.00 4.46
CA ARG A 88 8.22 20.36 3.37
C ARG A 88 8.83 20.03 2.00
N TYR A 89 10.09 20.40 1.77
CA TYR A 89 10.82 20.10 0.54
C TYR A 89 10.85 18.59 0.25
N ARG A 90 11.20 17.76 1.25
CA ARG A 90 11.20 16.29 1.12
C ARG A 90 9.80 15.76 0.79
N LYS A 91 8.75 16.26 1.44
CA LYS A 91 7.36 15.88 1.13
C LYS A 91 6.95 16.25 -0.29
N LEU A 92 7.30 17.45 -0.75
CA LEU A 92 7.01 17.92 -2.12
C LEU A 92 7.67 17.03 -3.17
N LYS A 93 8.92 16.63 -2.94
CA LYS A 93 9.66 15.74 -3.85
C LYS A 93 9.19 14.28 -3.80
N ASN A 94 8.52 13.86 -2.71
CA ASN A 94 7.90 12.55 -2.57
C ASN A 94 6.38 12.62 -2.77
N THR A 95 5.92 13.30 -3.82
CA THR A 95 4.50 13.40 -4.16
C THR A 95 4.07 12.33 -5.16
N ILE A 96 4.95 12.04 -6.13
CA ILE A 96 4.74 11.04 -7.17
C ILE A 96 5.23 9.68 -6.65
N ILE A 97 4.35 8.68 -6.71
CA ILE A 97 4.67 7.31 -6.33
C ILE A 97 5.51 6.67 -7.45
N SER A 98 6.65 6.09 -7.08
CA SER A 98 7.55 5.32 -7.95
C SER A 98 7.96 4.00 -7.30
N ALA A 99 8.51 3.09 -8.10
CA ALA A 99 9.04 1.81 -7.60
C ALA A 99 10.11 1.97 -6.51
N GLN A 100 10.82 3.11 -6.47
CA GLN A 100 11.87 3.37 -5.49
C GLN A 100 11.33 3.96 -4.18
N ASN A 101 10.30 4.80 -4.23
CA ASN A 101 9.83 5.55 -3.05
C ASN A 101 8.53 5.01 -2.44
N TRP A 102 7.78 4.13 -3.13
CA TRP A 102 6.42 3.75 -2.74
C TRP A 102 6.29 3.25 -1.30
N LYS A 103 7.30 2.53 -0.77
CA LYS A 103 7.31 2.00 0.60
C LYS A 103 7.18 3.10 1.66
N GLN A 104 7.56 4.34 1.34
CA GLN A 104 7.43 5.53 2.19
C GLN A 104 5.99 6.07 2.23
N HIS A 105 5.19 5.75 1.21
CA HIS A 105 3.79 6.14 1.11
C HIS A 105 2.88 5.12 1.80
N VAL A 106 3.33 3.88 1.98
CA VAL A 106 2.56 2.80 2.63
C VAL A 106 2.31 3.13 4.11
N SER A 107 1.02 3.13 4.50
CA SER A 107 0.63 3.23 5.91
C SER A 107 0.26 1.85 6.45
N ARG A 108 1.13 1.30 7.32
CA ARG A 108 0.93 -0.01 7.95
C ARG A 108 -0.40 -0.10 8.69
N ASN A 109 -0.69 0.83 9.59
CA ASN A 109 -1.92 0.83 10.39
C ASN A 109 -3.18 0.91 9.53
N ARG A 110 -3.12 1.65 8.41
CA ARG A 110 -4.24 1.72 7.47
C ARG A 110 -4.46 0.39 6.75
N GLY A 111 -3.40 -0.23 6.25
CA GLY A 111 -3.50 -1.54 5.60
C GLY A 111 -4.05 -2.61 6.55
N LEU A 112 -3.54 -2.67 7.78
CA LEU A 112 -4.05 -3.60 8.80
C LEU A 112 -5.52 -3.33 9.14
N LYS A 113 -5.95 -2.05 9.19
CA LYS A 113 -7.36 -1.70 9.41
C LYS A 113 -8.24 -2.22 8.27
N TYR A 114 -7.85 -2.01 7.01
CA TYR A 114 -8.63 -2.48 5.87
C TYR A 114 -8.72 -4.00 5.83
N ALA A 115 -7.61 -4.71 6.04
CA ALA A 115 -7.61 -6.16 6.09
C ALA A 115 -8.52 -6.69 7.21
N LYS A 116 -8.39 -6.15 8.43
CA LYS A 116 -9.26 -6.51 9.56
C LYS A 116 -10.73 -6.27 9.24
N SER A 117 -11.09 -5.08 8.79
CA SER A 117 -12.48 -4.76 8.44
C SER A 117 -13.06 -5.68 7.37
N SER A 118 -12.24 -6.10 6.39
CA SER A 118 -12.69 -7.02 5.34
C SER A 118 -12.90 -8.45 5.82
N MET A 119 -12.23 -8.90 6.90
CA MET A 119 -12.40 -10.25 7.43
C MET A 119 -13.60 -10.42 8.36
N PHE A 120 -14.07 -9.30 8.94
CA PHE A 120 -15.20 -9.29 9.87
C PHE A 120 -16.47 -8.68 9.26
N SER A 121 -16.48 -8.43 7.95
CA SER A 121 -17.63 -7.93 7.19
C SER A 121 -18.28 -9.04 6.40
#